data_AF-A0A9E2BZ92-F1
#
_entry.id   AF-A0A9E2BZ92-F1
#
_cell.length_a   1.000
_cell.length_b   1.000
_cell.length_c   1.000
_cell.angle_alpha   90.00
_cell.angle_beta   90.00
_cell.angle_gamma   90.00
#
_symmetry.space_group_name_H-M   'P 1'
#
loop_
_entity.id
_entity.type
_entity.pdbx_description
1 polymer ?
#
loop_
_entity_poly.entity_id
_entity_poly.type
_entity_poly.pdbx_seq_one_letter_code
_entity_poly.pdbx_strand_id
1 'polypeptide(L)'
;MFLTSRSGLGKDKELLSLRRRFRYGLLLLIGGALVALIIAFSLLADRSGTLLVQADNPKGLVVLNGAVTSASVGVPLKKLRPDTYQVSVYLEGFVSNPATRLVPVESGKIAEVSFSLEPAPPKLEPEKPSSTRTNVTPQASSSDKRPAGQQTEKPATQPKSTQSDQTAFGQDDKPKFGTLKVATVPVEGGIWLDDTFMGRGKITLTDIPLGEFVIRFGEVNGYRTPESQKAFLNTSWPYANIEGVYLPLVYISAYLDRNGREITQKCGIIPGYVLGDAEDTSDPIAGPVVKYVEETGFFAWEIGYAQSNRNPPGEDFIEMVFDLPENFAGNKPLELQLYGYSSQKRFPFALSGKTEIDISINSRLVKEHYMPPSRLEAAVSSSPDIFQINNFLQVGENRVRIKASSTSRCFYYLKQIVLL
;
A
#
# COMPACT_ATOMS: atom_id res chain seq x y z
N MET A 1 87.90 -3.04 34.78
CA MET A 1 86.87 -2.77 33.74
C MET A 1 85.54 -2.64 34.47
N PHE A 2 85.15 -1.42 34.84
CA PHE A 2 83.93 -1.15 35.62
C PHE A 2 82.80 -0.81 34.64
N LEU A 3 81.78 -1.67 34.54
CA LEU A 3 80.55 -1.36 33.82
C LEU A 3 79.55 -0.73 34.79
N THR A 4 79.40 0.58 34.69
CA THR A 4 78.38 1.36 35.39
C THR A 4 77.01 1.10 34.77
N SER A 5 76.08 0.48 35.51
CA SER A 5 74.67 0.44 35.14
C SER A 5 74.04 1.81 35.42
N ARG A 6 73.69 2.53 34.36
CA ARG A 6 72.87 3.74 34.45
C ARG A 6 71.40 3.32 34.50
N SER A 7 70.78 3.60 35.62
CA SER A 7 69.38 3.35 35.94
C SER A 7 68.43 4.04 34.95
N GLY A 8 67.52 3.25 34.37
CA GLY A 8 66.53 3.65 33.37
C GLY A 8 65.33 4.44 33.90
N LEU A 9 65.49 5.30 34.92
CA LEU A 9 64.39 6.06 35.52
C LEU A 9 63.88 7.24 34.65
N GLY A 10 64.52 7.54 33.52
CA GLY A 10 64.16 8.66 32.64
C GLY A 10 63.12 8.34 31.56
N LYS A 11 63.02 7.09 31.10
CA LYS A 11 62.17 6.71 29.95
C LYS A 11 60.67 6.66 30.30
N ASP A 12 60.33 6.48 31.58
CA ASP A 12 58.93 6.38 32.01
C ASP A 12 58.18 7.70 31.90
N LYS A 13 58.86 8.85 32.02
CA LYS A 13 58.22 10.17 31.89
C LYS A 13 57.78 10.47 30.46
N GLU A 14 58.59 10.09 29.45
CA GLU A 14 58.22 10.27 28.05
C GLU A 14 57.04 9.36 27.67
N LEU A 15 57.05 8.09 28.09
CA LEU A 15 55.96 7.15 27.83
C LEU A 15 54.63 7.58 28.47
N LEU A 16 54.67 8.13 29.69
CA LEU A 16 53.49 8.68 30.36
C LEU A 16 52.95 9.93 29.64
N SER A 17 53.82 10.78 29.11
CA SER A 17 53.42 11.96 28.33
C SER A 17 52.75 11.58 27.00
N LEU A 18 53.26 10.53 26.34
CA LEU A 18 52.71 10.02 25.08
C LEU A 18 51.32 9.41 25.30
N ARG A 19 51.15 8.62 26.37
CA ARG A 19 49.83 8.05 26.75
C ARG A 19 48.81 9.12 27.09
N ARG A 20 49.19 10.22 27.76
CA ARG A 20 48.28 11.34 28.01
C ARG A 20 47.85 12.01 26.72
N ARG A 21 48.80 12.35 25.84
CA ARG A 21 48.48 12.97 24.53
C ARG A 21 47.55 12.08 23.70
N PHE A 22 47.80 10.77 23.68
CA PHE A 22 46.94 9.82 22.97
C PHE A 22 45.52 9.75 23.57
N ARG A 23 45.39 9.73 24.90
CA ARG A 23 44.07 9.76 25.58
C ARG A 23 43.30 11.04 25.29
N TYR A 24 43.95 12.20 25.33
CA TYR A 24 43.29 13.47 24.99
C TYR A 24 42.89 13.52 23.52
N GLY A 25 43.72 13.02 22.62
CA GLY A 25 43.38 12.91 21.19
C GLY A 25 42.17 12.02 20.96
N LEU A 26 42.11 10.84 21.60
CA LEU A 26 40.98 9.93 21.51
C LEU A 26 39.69 10.54 22.08
N LEU A 27 39.77 11.23 23.23
CA LEU A 27 38.61 11.91 23.82
C LEU A 27 38.08 13.04 22.94
N LEU A 28 38.95 13.82 22.30
CA LEU A 28 38.54 14.85 21.34
C LEU A 28 37.87 14.24 20.10
N LEU A 29 38.37 13.10 19.62
CA LEU A 29 37.81 12.41 18.46
C LEU A 29 36.42 11.83 18.77
N ILE A 30 36.26 11.18 19.93
CA ILE A 30 34.95 10.71 20.43
C ILE A 30 34.00 11.88 20.62
N GLY A 31 34.45 12.98 21.25
CA GLY A 31 33.65 14.19 21.43
C GLY A 31 33.19 14.80 20.11
N GLY A 32 34.08 14.89 19.12
CA GLY A 32 33.75 15.37 17.78
C GLY A 32 32.76 14.47 17.05
N ALA A 33 32.92 13.15 17.12
CA ALA A 33 31.98 12.20 16.53
C ALA A 33 30.59 12.29 17.17
N LEU A 34 30.51 12.48 18.49
CA LEU A 34 29.26 12.58 19.22
C LEU A 34 28.51 13.89 18.88
N VAL A 35 29.23 15.02 18.74
CA VAL A 35 28.64 16.29 18.26
C VAL A 35 28.14 16.15 16.82
N ALA A 36 28.92 15.51 15.93
CA ALA A 36 28.50 15.28 14.55
C ALA A 36 27.24 14.39 14.47
N LEU A 37 27.15 13.37 15.33
CA LEU A 37 25.98 12.50 15.43
C LEU A 37 24.74 13.26 15.94
N ILE A 38 24.90 14.13 16.95
CA ILE A 38 23.81 14.99 17.44
C ILE A 38 23.33 15.92 16.32
N ILE A 39 24.25 16.57 15.61
CA ILE A 39 23.91 17.45 14.47
C ILE A 39 23.18 16.67 13.38
N ALA A 40 23.66 15.47 13.03
CA ALA A 40 23.01 14.61 12.04
C ALA A 40 21.60 14.20 12.48
N PHE A 41 21.41 13.84 13.76
CA PHE A 41 20.12 13.47 14.31
C PHE A 41 19.15 14.67 14.34
N SER A 42 19.62 15.86 14.70
CA SER A 42 18.83 17.10 14.61
C SER A 42 18.43 17.43 13.16
N LEU A 43 19.32 17.24 12.19
CA LEU A 43 19.00 17.43 10.76
C LEU A 43 18.04 16.37 10.20
N LEU A 44 17.98 15.18 10.82
CA LEU A 44 17.04 14.11 10.47
C LEU A 44 15.66 14.32 11.09
N ALA A 45 15.59 14.94 12.28
CA ALA A 45 14.33 15.15 13.02
C ALA A 45 13.41 16.19 12.36
N ASP A 46 13.94 17.14 11.59
CA ASP A 46 13.14 18.21 10.96
C ASP A 46 12.69 17.89 9.53
N ARG A 47 12.62 16.61 9.18
CA ARG A 47 12.02 16.13 7.92
C ARG A 47 10.49 16.15 7.96
N SER A 48 9.92 17.26 8.39
CA SER A 48 8.48 17.47 8.32
C SER A 48 8.13 18.85 7.82
N GLY A 49 7.07 18.93 7.02
CA GLY A 49 6.45 20.17 6.58
C GLY A 49 5.15 20.42 7.33
N THR A 50 4.55 21.57 7.01
CA THR A 50 3.23 21.95 7.50
C THR A 50 2.33 22.24 6.31
N LEU A 51 1.07 21.82 6.37
CA LEU A 51 0.05 22.16 5.38
C LEU A 51 -1.02 23.02 6.03
N LEU A 52 -1.29 24.19 5.45
CA LEU A 52 -2.38 25.06 5.84
C LEU A 52 -3.46 25.02 4.75
N VAL A 53 -4.63 24.49 5.11
CA VAL A 53 -5.78 24.40 4.21
C VAL A 53 -6.77 25.50 4.57
N GLN A 54 -7.08 26.37 3.63
CA GLN A 54 -8.04 27.47 3.79
C GLN A 54 -9.30 27.18 2.96
N ALA A 55 -10.44 27.65 3.46
CA ALA A 55 -11.70 27.66 2.73
C ALA A 55 -12.59 28.82 3.18
N ASP A 56 -13.54 29.20 2.34
CA ASP A 56 -14.56 30.21 2.63
C ASP A 56 -15.45 29.84 3.84
N ASN A 57 -15.62 28.54 4.13
CA ASN A 57 -16.32 28.07 5.32
C ASN A 57 -15.37 27.38 6.33
N PRO A 58 -15.17 27.95 7.54
CA PRO A 58 -14.23 27.41 8.52
C PRO A 58 -14.70 26.09 9.17
N LYS A 59 -15.96 25.69 8.97
CA LYS A 59 -16.48 24.42 9.51
C LYS A 59 -16.08 23.19 8.68
N GLY A 60 -15.50 23.40 7.50
CA GLY A 60 -15.01 22.29 6.68
C GLY A 60 -13.92 21.48 7.39
N LEU A 61 -13.93 20.17 7.19
CA LEU A 61 -12.89 19.26 7.62
C LEU A 61 -11.90 19.02 6.48
N VAL A 62 -10.61 19.00 6.80
CA VAL A 62 -9.58 18.69 5.81
C VAL A 62 -9.56 17.19 5.55
N VAL A 63 -9.56 16.81 4.28
CA VAL A 63 -9.40 15.44 3.81
C VAL A 63 -8.03 15.32 3.16
N LEU A 64 -7.21 14.39 3.65
CA LEU A 64 -5.88 14.11 3.09
C LEU A 64 -5.85 12.72 2.49
N ASN A 65 -5.49 12.64 1.20
CA ASN A 65 -5.38 11.42 0.42
C ASN A 65 -6.61 10.50 0.58
N GLY A 66 -7.80 11.11 0.56
CA GLY A 66 -9.10 10.45 0.69
C GLY A 66 -9.53 10.10 2.13
N ALA A 67 -8.70 10.36 3.15
CA ALA A 67 -9.06 10.15 4.55
C ALA A 67 -9.45 11.49 5.21
N VAL A 68 -10.62 11.55 5.85
CA VAL A 68 -11.06 12.73 6.61
C VAL A 68 -10.18 12.85 7.86
N THR A 69 -9.53 14.00 8.02
CA THR A 69 -8.69 14.29 9.20
C THR A 69 -9.54 14.93 10.30
N SER A 70 -9.00 14.99 11.52
CA SER A 70 -9.62 15.72 12.63
C SER A 70 -9.40 17.24 12.56
N ALA A 71 -8.61 17.73 11.60
CA ALA A 71 -8.31 19.15 11.46
C ALA A 71 -9.42 19.87 10.68
N SER A 72 -9.93 20.95 11.26
CA SER A 72 -10.76 21.91 10.56
C SER A 72 -9.93 22.79 9.64
N VAL A 73 -10.58 23.33 8.60
CA VAL A 73 -10.03 24.39 7.75
C VAL A 73 -9.49 25.53 8.61
N GLY A 74 -8.32 26.07 8.22
CA GLY A 74 -7.60 27.14 8.92
C GLY A 74 -6.67 26.64 10.03
N VAL A 75 -6.75 25.36 10.42
CA VAL A 75 -5.82 24.76 11.38
C VAL A 75 -4.62 24.15 10.64
N PRO A 76 -3.37 24.52 10.95
CA PRO A 76 -2.19 23.97 10.29
C PRO A 76 -1.97 22.50 10.68
N LEU A 77 -1.91 21.64 9.66
CA LEU A 77 -1.51 20.24 9.78
C LEU A 77 0.01 20.16 9.83
N LYS A 78 0.56 20.01 11.03
CA LYS A 78 2.00 19.96 11.29
C LYS A 78 2.52 18.54 11.22
N LYS A 79 3.85 18.41 11.09
CA LYS A 79 4.59 17.14 11.10
C LYS A 79 4.30 16.23 9.91
N LEU A 80 3.81 16.79 8.81
CA LEU A 80 3.58 16.02 7.58
C LEU A 80 4.94 15.66 6.95
N ARG A 81 5.12 14.42 6.50
CA ARG A 81 6.29 14.04 5.70
C ARG A 81 6.41 14.90 4.43
N PRO A 82 7.64 15.20 3.95
CA PRO A 82 7.81 15.79 2.63
C PRO A 82 7.32 14.85 1.53
N ASP A 83 6.18 15.16 0.92
CA ASP A 83 5.52 14.40 -0.15
C ASP A 83 4.45 15.26 -0.84
N THR A 84 3.80 14.75 -1.88
CA THR A 84 2.65 15.38 -2.53
C THR A 84 1.35 14.80 -1.98
N TYR A 85 0.54 15.66 -1.35
CA TYR A 85 -0.73 15.26 -0.73
C TYR A 85 -1.92 15.67 -1.59
N GLN A 86 -2.88 14.77 -1.74
CA GLN A 86 -4.20 15.03 -2.28
C GLN A 86 -5.09 15.62 -1.18
N VAL A 87 -5.33 16.91 -1.25
CA VAL A 87 -6.11 17.68 -0.27
C VAL A 87 -7.49 17.96 -0.83
N SER A 88 -8.53 17.75 -0.04
CA SER A 88 -9.87 18.28 -0.29
C SER A 88 -10.50 18.77 1.01
N VAL A 89 -11.64 19.44 0.90
CA VAL A 89 -12.41 19.89 2.06
C VAL A 89 -13.78 19.23 2.05
N TYR A 90 -14.13 18.60 3.16
CA TYR A 90 -15.44 17.99 3.37
C TYR A 90 -16.29 18.84 4.30
N LEU A 91 -17.50 19.17 3.85
CA LEU A 91 -18.54 19.76 4.69
C LEU A 91 -19.88 19.22 4.22
N GLU A 92 -20.70 18.74 5.16
CA GLU A 92 -22.01 18.18 4.84
C GLU A 92 -22.90 19.23 4.14
N GLY A 93 -23.48 18.84 2.99
CA GLY A 93 -24.30 19.72 2.16
C GLY A 93 -23.52 20.66 1.24
N PHE A 94 -22.20 20.52 1.14
CA PHE A 94 -21.35 21.32 0.25
C PHE A 94 -20.46 20.43 -0.63
N VAL A 95 -20.07 20.98 -1.78
CA VAL A 95 -19.06 20.42 -2.69
C VAL A 95 -17.89 21.39 -2.71
N SER A 96 -16.67 20.88 -2.54
CA SER A 96 -15.47 21.70 -2.66
C SER A 96 -15.17 22.04 -4.12
N ASN A 97 -14.74 23.27 -4.35
CA ASN A 97 -14.27 23.79 -5.63
C ASN A 97 -12.89 24.46 -5.43
N PRO A 98 -11.81 23.90 -5.99
CA PRO A 98 -11.79 22.62 -6.71
C PRO A 98 -12.15 21.44 -5.79
N ALA A 99 -12.65 20.34 -6.36
CA ALA A 99 -13.00 19.15 -5.57
C ALA A 99 -11.79 18.57 -4.82
N THR A 100 -10.61 18.64 -5.46
CA THR A 100 -9.34 18.14 -4.93
C THR A 100 -8.16 18.99 -5.43
N ARG A 101 -7.09 19.11 -4.65
CA ARG A 101 -5.77 19.62 -5.10
C ARG A 101 -4.61 18.74 -4.64
N LEU A 102 -3.60 18.59 -5.49
CA LEU A 102 -2.32 18.02 -5.10
C LEU A 102 -1.40 19.12 -4.59
N VAL A 103 -0.86 18.96 -3.39
CA VAL A 103 -0.05 19.96 -2.72
C VAL A 103 1.29 19.33 -2.32
N PRO A 104 2.42 19.75 -2.92
CA PRO A 104 3.73 19.33 -2.47
C PRO A 104 4.05 19.98 -1.13
N VAL A 105 4.31 19.17 -0.13
CA VAL A 105 4.77 19.58 1.19
C VAL A 105 6.28 19.33 1.23
N GLU A 106 7.05 20.37 1.54
CA GLU A 106 8.50 20.29 1.65
C GLU A 106 8.96 20.37 3.12
N SER A 107 10.13 19.81 3.39
CA SER A 107 10.75 19.83 4.72
C SER A 107 10.92 21.25 5.24
N GLY A 108 10.41 21.52 6.45
CA GLY A 108 10.52 22.83 7.11
C GLY A 108 9.71 23.96 6.46
N LYS A 109 8.93 23.69 5.41
CA LYS A 109 8.08 24.70 4.74
C LYS A 109 6.62 24.54 5.11
N ILE A 110 5.88 25.65 4.96
CA ILE A 110 4.42 25.68 5.04
C ILE A 110 3.90 25.69 3.60
N ALA A 111 3.18 24.66 3.22
CA ALA A 111 2.41 24.63 1.97
C ALA A 111 1.01 25.17 2.25
N GLU A 112 0.51 26.07 1.41
CA GLU A 112 -0.82 26.65 1.56
C GLU A 112 -1.71 26.29 0.38
N VAL A 113 -2.97 25.97 0.66
CA VAL A 113 -3.97 25.66 -0.37
C VAL A 113 -5.33 26.20 0.04
N SER A 114 -6.07 26.74 -0.92
CA SER A 114 -7.40 27.34 -0.68
C SER A 114 -8.48 26.66 -1.51
N PHE A 115 -9.67 26.54 -0.91
CA PHE A 115 -10.88 25.96 -1.49
C PHE A 115 -12.07 26.92 -1.34
N SER A 116 -13.06 26.81 -2.22
CA SER A 116 -14.39 27.41 -2.03
C SER A 116 -15.43 26.30 -1.91
N LEU A 117 -16.38 26.42 -0.98
CA LEU A 117 -17.42 25.42 -0.77
C LEU A 117 -18.74 25.91 -1.36
N GLU A 118 -19.20 25.22 -2.40
CA GLU A 118 -20.47 25.50 -3.05
C GLU A 118 -21.56 24.59 -2.48
N PRO A 119 -22.80 25.07 -2.24
CA PRO A 119 -23.90 24.21 -1.78
C PRO A 119 -24.11 23.04 -2.74
N ALA A 120 -24.13 21.82 -2.20
CA ALA A 120 -24.38 20.63 -3.00
C ALA A 120 -25.80 20.72 -3.58
N PRO A 121 -26.00 20.35 -4.86
CA PRO A 121 -27.34 20.26 -5.41
C PRO A 121 -28.19 19.33 -4.54
N PRO A 122 -29.48 19.64 -4.33
CA PRO A 122 -30.34 18.83 -3.48
C PRO A 122 -30.28 17.38 -3.93
N LYS A 123 -29.86 16.50 -3.02
CA LYS A 123 -29.78 15.05 -3.27
C LYS A 123 -31.18 14.61 -3.67
N LEU A 124 -31.38 14.29 -4.95
CA LEU A 124 -32.65 13.77 -5.44
C LEU A 124 -32.94 12.51 -4.64
N GLU A 125 -33.89 12.61 -3.72
CA GLU A 125 -34.33 11.50 -2.91
C GLU A 125 -34.88 10.47 -3.90
N PRO A 126 -34.32 9.24 -3.98
CA PRO A 126 -34.82 8.26 -4.91
C PRO A 126 -36.30 8.05 -4.61
N GLU A 127 -37.15 8.28 -5.62
CA GLU A 127 -38.59 8.11 -5.47
C GLU A 127 -38.85 6.75 -4.85
N LYS A 128 -39.36 6.78 -3.61
CA LYS A 128 -39.70 5.60 -2.84
C LYS A 128 -40.65 4.80 -3.73
N PRO A 129 -40.31 3.57 -4.17
CA PRO A 129 -41.16 2.83 -5.08
C PRO A 129 -42.53 2.68 -4.41
N SER A 130 -43.55 3.29 -5.03
CA SER A 130 -44.92 3.25 -4.58
C SER A 130 -45.41 1.80 -4.66
N SER A 131 -45.23 1.04 -3.58
CA SER A 131 -45.73 -0.32 -3.47
C SER A 131 -47.25 -0.27 -3.27
N THR A 132 -48.00 -0.13 -4.35
CA THR A 132 -49.43 -0.48 -4.37
C THR A 132 -49.50 -2.00 -4.28
N ARG A 133 -49.53 -2.50 -3.05
CA ARG A 133 -49.64 -3.92 -2.70
C ARG A 133 -51.10 -4.34 -2.94
N THR A 134 -51.38 -4.97 -4.09
CA THR A 134 -52.64 -5.69 -4.28
C THR A 134 -52.66 -6.88 -3.32
N ASN A 135 -53.55 -6.83 -2.32
CA ASN A 135 -53.84 -7.95 -1.43
C ASN A 135 -54.37 -9.13 -2.26
N VAL A 136 -53.54 -10.16 -2.42
CA VAL A 136 -53.99 -11.50 -2.82
C VAL A 136 -53.86 -12.40 -1.59
N THR A 137 -55.01 -12.85 -1.11
CA THR A 137 -55.21 -13.82 -0.03
C THR A 137 -54.45 -15.12 -0.33
N PRO A 138 -53.64 -15.66 0.60
CA PRO A 138 -53.04 -16.99 0.43
C PRO A 138 -54.08 -18.07 0.76
N GLN A 139 -54.40 -18.89 -0.23
CA GLN A 139 -55.14 -20.13 -0.06
C GLN A 139 -54.13 -21.28 0.12
N ALA A 140 -54.35 -22.08 1.17
CA ALA A 140 -53.47 -23.18 1.59
C ALA A 140 -53.77 -24.49 0.86
N SER A 141 -52.71 -25.20 0.43
CA SER A 141 -52.65 -26.67 0.20
C SER A 141 -51.21 -27.04 -0.19
N SER A 142 -50.44 -27.70 0.68
CA SER A 142 -50.25 -29.16 0.82
C SER A 142 -49.57 -29.86 -0.37
N SER A 143 -48.41 -30.48 -0.06
CA SER A 143 -47.81 -31.71 -0.66
C SER A 143 -47.68 -31.82 -2.18
N ASP A 144 -46.49 -32.10 -2.72
CA ASP A 144 -45.91 -33.45 -2.86
C ASP A 144 -44.70 -33.46 -3.85
N LYS A 145 -44.03 -34.62 -3.89
CA LYS A 145 -42.81 -35.06 -4.60
C LYS A 145 -42.53 -34.63 -6.07
N ARG A 146 -41.21 -34.58 -6.35
CA ARG A 146 -40.46 -34.87 -7.62
C ARG A 146 -41.10 -35.96 -8.52
N PRO A 147 -40.76 -36.13 -9.84
CA PRO A 147 -39.48 -35.81 -10.54
C PRO A 147 -39.58 -35.34 -12.03
N ALA A 148 -38.40 -35.25 -12.66
CA ALA A 148 -37.99 -35.06 -14.07
C ALA A 148 -38.95 -35.38 -15.24
N GLY A 149 -38.79 -34.63 -16.35
CA GLY A 149 -39.15 -35.09 -17.71
C GLY A 149 -39.50 -33.99 -18.73
N GLN A 150 -38.65 -33.84 -19.76
CA GLN A 150 -38.91 -33.65 -21.20
C GLN A 150 -39.91 -32.61 -21.77
N GLN A 151 -39.36 -31.80 -22.70
CA GLN A 151 -39.85 -31.38 -24.03
C GLN A 151 -41.36 -31.32 -24.30
N THR A 152 -41.85 -30.16 -24.76
CA THR A 152 -42.62 -30.08 -26.03
C THR A 152 -42.72 -28.66 -26.60
N GLU A 153 -42.90 -28.61 -27.91
CA GLU A 153 -42.91 -27.50 -28.85
C GLU A 153 -44.23 -26.67 -28.85
N LYS A 154 -44.15 -25.40 -29.31
CA LYS A 154 -45.08 -24.55 -30.12
C LYS A 154 -46.63 -24.74 -29.98
N PRO A 155 -47.47 -23.68 -30.09
CA PRO A 155 -47.53 -22.81 -31.28
C PRO A 155 -47.92 -21.32 -31.06
N ALA A 156 -47.93 -20.62 -32.20
CA ALA A 156 -48.15 -19.20 -32.46
C ALA A 156 -49.45 -18.56 -31.92
N THR A 157 -49.36 -17.27 -31.57
CA THR A 157 -50.47 -16.31 -31.68
C THR A 157 -50.00 -15.03 -32.37
N GLN A 158 -50.78 -14.66 -33.38
CA GLN A 158 -50.62 -13.55 -34.33
C GLN A 158 -50.97 -12.17 -33.72
N PRO A 159 -50.76 -11.06 -34.46
CA PRO A 159 -50.41 -9.75 -33.93
C PRO A 159 -51.63 -8.91 -33.58
N LYS A 160 -51.52 -8.11 -32.52
CA LYS A 160 -52.47 -7.03 -32.24
C LYS A 160 -51.90 -5.72 -32.74
N SER A 161 -52.42 -5.27 -33.88
CA SER A 161 -52.27 -3.93 -34.40
C SER A 161 -52.83 -2.93 -33.38
N THR A 162 -51.94 -2.15 -32.76
CA THR A 162 -52.34 -0.94 -32.05
C THR A 162 -52.21 0.22 -33.03
N GLN A 163 -53.37 0.82 -33.30
CA GLN A 163 -53.54 2.02 -34.10
C GLN A 163 -52.59 3.13 -33.64
N SER A 164 -51.92 3.69 -34.64
CA SER A 164 -51.24 4.97 -34.64
C SER A 164 -52.21 6.10 -34.29
N ASP A 165 -52.16 6.58 -33.05
CA ASP A 165 -52.59 7.94 -32.73
C ASP A 165 -51.44 8.88 -33.09
N GLN A 166 -51.53 9.41 -34.30
CA GLN A 166 -50.80 10.59 -34.74
C GLN A 166 -51.40 11.81 -34.04
N THR A 167 -50.80 12.24 -32.94
CA THR A 167 -51.10 13.52 -32.31
C THR A 167 -49.90 14.45 -32.44
N ALA A 168 -50.03 15.40 -33.36
CA ALA A 168 -49.38 16.72 -33.36
C ALA A 168 -47.85 16.78 -33.15
N PHE A 169 -47.11 16.51 -34.22
CA PHE A 169 -45.76 17.05 -34.42
C PHE A 169 -45.84 18.55 -34.70
N GLY A 170 -45.14 19.36 -33.91
CA GLY A 170 -45.00 20.79 -34.18
C GLY A 170 -44.67 21.66 -32.97
N GLN A 171 -43.94 21.12 -31.98
CA GLN A 171 -43.17 21.98 -31.08
C GLN A 171 -41.71 21.84 -31.45
N ASP A 172 -41.05 22.99 -31.48
CA ASP A 172 -39.67 23.25 -31.89
C ASP A 172 -38.71 22.41 -31.01
N ASP A 173 -38.57 21.12 -31.32
CA ASP A 173 -37.65 20.16 -30.70
C ASP A 173 -36.23 20.47 -31.15
N LYS A 174 -35.76 21.67 -30.80
CA LYS A 174 -34.33 21.96 -30.85
C LYS A 174 -33.67 20.91 -29.95
N PRO A 175 -32.74 20.10 -30.50
CA PRO A 175 -32.07 19.09 -29.71
C PRO A 175 -31.45 19.78 -28.50
N LYS A 176 -31.86 19.34 -27.32
CA LYS A 176 -31.36 19.89 -26.06
C LYS A 176 -30.06 19.17 -25.76
N PHE A 177 -29.04 19.96 -25.48
CA PHE A 177 -27.72 19.46 -25.17
C PHE A 177 -27.28 19.89 -23.78
N GLY A 178 -26.34 19.14 -23.22
CA GLY A 178 -25.69 19.42 -21.95
C GLY A 178 -24.17 19.44 -22.05
N THR A 179 -23.53 19.70 -20.91
CA THR A 179 -22.07 19.74 -20.75
C THR A 179 -21.62 18.73 -19.70
N LEU A 180 -20.69 17.85 -20.05
CA LEU A 180 -20.06 16.91 -19.12
C LEU A 180 -18.59 17.28 -18.94
N LYS A 181 -18.17 17.52 -17.69
CA LYS A 181 -16.76 17.67 -17.33
C LYS A 181 -16.31 16.43 -16.59
N VAL A 182 -15.23 15.82 -17.05
CA VAL A 182 -14.64 14.66 -16.39
C VAL A 182 -13.17 14.96 -16.10
N ALA A 183 -12.73 14.70 -14.88
CA ALA A 183 -11.34 14.82 -14.47
C ALA A 183 -10.85 13.52 -13.83
N THR A 184 -9.56 13.25 -13.94
CA THR A 184 -8.87 12.15 -13.26
C THR A 184 -7.77 12.74 -12.38
N VAL A 185 -7.64 12.20 -11.17
CA VAL A 185 -6.63 12.63 -10.19
C VAL A 185 -6.07 11.39 -9.47
N PRO A 186 -4.81 11.38 -9.00
CA PRO A 186 -3.78 12.39 -9.21
C PRO A 186 -3.05 12.28 -10.56
N VAL A 187 -3.36 11.25 -11.35
CA VAL A 187 -2.70 10.92 -12.63
C VAL A 187 -3.67 10.98 -13.79
N GLU A 188 -3.13 11.25 -14.99
CA GLU A 188 -3.92 11.32 -16.22
C GLU A 188 -4.31 9.93 -16.72
N GLY A 189 -5.44 9.47 -16.20
CA GLY A 189 -6.14 8.29 -16.69
C GLY A 189 -6.87 8.55 -17.99
N GLY A 190 -7.04 7.52 -18.81
CA GLY A 190 -7.96 7.59 -19.95
C GLY A 190 -9.42 7.69 -19.49
N ILE A 191 -10.25 8.34 -20.29
CA ILE A 191 -11.67 8.56 -20.02
C ILE A 191 -12.47 8.07 -21.22
N TRP A 192 -13.42 7.17 -20.96
CA TRP A 192 -14.36 6.64 -21.95
C TRP A 192 -15.78 7.01 -21.55
N LEU A 193 -16.59 7.39 -22.54
CA LEU A 193 -18.02 7.62 -22.42
C LEU A 193 -18.73 6.60 -23.30
N ASP A 194 -19.51 5.69 -22.71
CA ASP A 194 -20.20 4.59 -23.41
C ASP A 194 -19.27 3.84 -24.37
N ASP A 195 -18.13 3.41 -23.85
CA ASP A 195 -17.05 2.69 -24.56
C ASP A 195 -16.31 3.48 -25.65
N THR A 196 -16.63 4.76 -25.85
CA THR A 196 -15.90 5.65 -26.76
C THR A 196 -14.85 6.45 -26.00
N PHE A 197 -13.58 6.37 -26.43
CA PHE A 197 -12.49 7.10 -25.79
C PHE A 197 -12.60 8.61 -26.08
N MET A 198 -12.65 9.42 -25.02
CA MET A 198 -12.86 10.87 -25.11
C MET A 198 -11.60 11.69 -24.82
N GLY A 199 -10.62 11.12 -24.12
CA GLY A 199 -9.36 11.80 -23.79
C GLY A 199 -8.71 11.28 -22.51
N ARG A 200 -7.74 12.04 -21.97
CA ARG A 200 -7.04 11.71 -20.72
C ARG A 200 -7.02 12.89 -19.77
N GLY A 201 -6.85 12.65 -18.48
CA GLY A 201 -6.66 13.72 -17.50
C GLY A 201 -7.96 14.49 -17.26
N LYS A 202 -8.14 15.63 -17.93
CA LYS A 202 -9.31 16.50 -17.80
C LYS A 202 -9.92 16.77 -19.17
N ILE A 203 -11.20 16.44 -19.32
CA ILE A 203 -11.98 16.69 -20.53
C ILE A 203 -13.23 17.53 -20.22
N THR A 204 -13.65 18.33 -21.18
CA THR A 204 -14.94 19.02 -21.17
C THR A 204 -15.61 18.73 -22.49
N LEU A 205 -16.76 18.07 -22.42
CA LEU A 205 -17.56 17.72 -23.58
C LEU A 205 -18.79 18.61 -23.57
N THR A 206 -18.91 19.46 -24.58
CA THR A 206 -20.09 20.29 -24.82
C THR A 206 -21.00 19.60 -25.82
N ASP A 207 -22.24 20.06 -25.90
CA ASP A 207 -23.19 19.64 -26.92
C ASP A 207 -23.49 18.13 -26.89
N ILE A 208 -23.42 17.51 -25.71
CA ILE A 208 -23.81 16.10 -25.52
C ILE A 208 -25.33 16.03 -25.42
N PRO A 209 -26.01 15.06 -26.07
CA PRO A 209 -27.44 14.86 -25.88
C PRO A 209 -27.81 14.65 -24.40
N LEU A 210 -29.00 15.10 -24.00
CA LEU A 210 -29.50 14.77 -22.66
C LEU A 210 -29.75 13.24 -22.58
N GLY A 211 -29.37 12.62 -21.45
CA GLY A 211 -29.40 11.17 -21.29
C GLY A 211 -28.59 10.66 -20.09
N GLU A 212 -28.58 9.33 -19.94
CA GLU A 212 -27.70 8.62 -19.01
C GLU A 212 -26.42 8.19 -19.74
N PHE A 213 -25.28 8.36 -19.10
CA PHE A 213 -23.96 8.00 -19.62
C PHE A 213 -23.18 7.16 -18.64
N VAL A 214 -22.40 6.20 -19.13
CA VAL A 214 -21.44 5.43 -18.35
C VAL A 214 -20.02 5.93 -18.63
N ILE A 215 -19.39 6.48 -17.59
CA ILE A 215 -18.00 6.94 -17.61
C ILE A 215 -17.11 5.81 -17.11
N ARG A 216 -16.16 5.37 -17.93
CA ARG A 216 -15.13 4.40 -17.55
C ARG A 216 -13.76 5.06 -17.54
N PHE A 217 -12.90 4.56 -16.66
CA PHE A 217 -11.53 5.04 -16.50
C PHE A 217 -10.53 3.97 -16.94
N GLY A 218 -9.40 4.39 -17.48
CA GLY A 218 -8.38 3.50 -18.03
C GLY A 218 -7.37 3.06 -16.98
N GLU A 219 -6.67 1.96 -17.21
CA GLU A 219 -5.61 1.57 -16.28
C GLU A 219 -4.44 2.56 -16.33
N VAL A 220 -3.86 2.84 -15.15
CA VAL A 220 -2.65 3.63 -15.01
C VAL A 220 -1.67 2.84 -14.14
N ASN A 221 -0.44 2.64 -14.64
CA ASN A 221 0.57 1.86 -13.93
C ASN A 221 0.85 2.46 -12.53
N GLY A 222 0.84 1.60 -11.51
CA GLY A 222 1.04 1.99 -10.11
C GLY A 222 -0.20 2.54 -9.41
N TYR A 223 -1.36 2.55 -10.07
CA TYR A 223 -2.63 3.03 -9.50
C TYR A 223 -3.76 2.03 -9.72
N ARG A 224 -4.69 1.99 -8.76
CA ARG A 224 -5.96 1.32 -8.90
C ARG A 224 -6.90 2.20 -9.72
N THR A 225 -7.42 1.65 -10.80
CA THR A 225 -8.42 2.29 -11.65
C THR A 225 -9.70 2.57 -10.86
N PRO A 226 -10.27 3.78 -10.94
CA PRO A 226 -11.57 4.08 -10.35
C PRO A 226 -12.66 3.19 -10.94
N GLU A 227 -13.70 2.89 -10.15
CA GLU A 227 -14.88 2.21 -10.67
C GLU A 227 -15.61 3.09 -11.70
N SER A 228 -16.33 2.44 -12.63
CA SER A 228 -17.17 3.14 -13.60
C SER A 228 -18.25 3.95 -12.89
N GLN A 229 -18.51 5.16 -13.37
CA GLN A 229 -19.49 6.08 -12.79
C GLN A 229 -20.60 6.37 -13.80
N LYS A 230 -21.79 6.69 -13.30
CA LYS A 230 -22.93 7.09 -14.13
C LYS A 230 -23.16 8.59 -14.02
N ALA A 231 -23.41 9.25 -15.15
CA ALA A 231 -23.84 10.65 -15.19
C ALA A 231 -25.21 10.75 -15.85
N PHE A 232 -26.06 11.64 -15.37
CA PHE A 232 -27.38 11.90 -15.93
C PHE A 232 -27.53 13.38 -16.27
N LEU A 233 -27.77 13.67 -17.54
CA LEU A 233 -28.01 15.02 -18.06
C LEU A 233 -29.49 15.14 -18.43
N ASN A 234 -30.18 16.17 -17.91
CA ASN A 234 -31.58 16.44 -18.25
C ASN A 234 -31.83 17.94 -18.40
N THR A 235 -33.06 18.34 -18.69
CA THR A 235 -33.40 19.75 -18.95
C THR A 235 -33.23 20.65 -17.73
N SER A 236 -33.41 20.11 -16.53
CA SER A 236 -33.25 20.85 -15.28
C SER A 236 -31.77 20.93 -14.87
N TRP A 237 -30.98 19.93 -15.26
CA TRP A 237 -29.55 19.81 -14.96
C TRP A 237 -28.78 19.41 -16.22
N PRO A 238 -28.56 20.37 -17.14
CA PRO A 238 -27.86 20.10 -18.40
C PRO A 238 -26.33 20.06 -18.18
N TYR A 239 -25.86 19.84 -16.96
CA TYR A 239 -24.44 19.79 -16.65
C TYR A 239 -24.12 18.74 -15.59
N ALA A 240 -22.95 18.09 -15.73
CA ALA A 240 -22.42 17.17 -14.73
C ALA A 240 -20.89 17.30 -14.64
N ASN A 241 -20.37 17.13 -13.42
CA ASN A 241 -18.94 17.11 -13.12
C ASN A 241 -18.61 15.77 -12.46
N ILE A 242 -17.74 14.98 -13.07
CA ILE A 242 -17.35 13.65 -12.61
C ILE A 242 -15.84 13.62 -12.35
N GLU A 243 -15.42 13.01 -11.25
CA GLU A 243 -14.01 12.87 -10.89
C GLU A 243 -13.65 11.38 -10.68
N GLY A 244 -12.66 10.91 -11.45
CA GLY A 244 -12.07 9.58 -11.29
C GLY A 244 -10.83 9.65 -10.39
N VAL A 245 -10.94 9.15 -9.16
CA VAL A 245 -9.84 9.16 -8.19
C VAL A 245 -9.04 7.86 -8.26
N TYR A 246 -7.87 7.93 -8.89
CA TYR A 246 -6.87 6.87 -8.91
C TYR A 246 -6.19 6.79 -7.54
N LEU A 247 -6.24 5.61 -6.94
CA LEU A 247 -5.59 5.36 -5.65
C LEU A 247 -4.24 4.70 -5.93
N PRO A 248 -3.11 5.23 -5.42
CA PRO A 248 -1.82 4.59 -5.61
C PRO A 248 -1.88 3.17 -5.06
N LEU A 249 -1.41 2.20 -5.84
CA LEU A 249 -1.23 0.84 -5.36
C LEU A 249 -0.07 0.86 -4.36
N VAL A 250 -0.33 0.41 -3.14
CA VAL A 250 0.73 0.17 -2.16
C VAL A 250 1.44 -1.08 -2.61
N TYR A 251 2.41 -0.93 -3.50
CA TYR A 251 3.24 -2.01 -3.98
C TYR A 251 4.63 -1.85 -3.39
N ILE A 252 4.93 -2.70 -2.41
CA ILE A 252 6.22 -2.73 -1.70
C ILE A 252 6.79 -4.12 -1.94
N SER A 253 8.03 -4.21 -2.40
CA SER A 253 8.60 -5.52 -2.72
C SER A 253 10.10 -5.57 -2.56
N ALA A 254 10.59 -6.75 -2.27
CA ALA A 254 12.00 -7.08 -2.27
C ALA A 254 12.19 -8.46 -2.91
N TYR A 255 13.15 -8.57 -3.82
CA TYR A 255 13.48 -9.83 -4.47
C TYR A 255 14.95 -9.86 -4.92
N LEU A 256 15.41 -11.04 -5.29
CA LEU A 256 16.72 -11.24 -5.89
C LEU A 256 16.58 -11.38 -7.41
N ASP A 257 17.38 -10.62 -8.16
CA ASP A 257 17.41 -10.70 -9.62
C ASP A 257 18.13 -11.99 -10.12
N ARG A 258 18.31 -12.09 -11.45
CA ARG A 258 18.97 -13.24 -12.08
C ARG A 258 20.46 -13.39 -11.73
N ASN A 259 21.06 -12.40 -11.08
CA ASN A 259 22.45 -12.41 -10.64
C ASN A 259 22.57 -12.48 -9.11
N GLY A 260 21.45 -12.63 -8.39
CA GLY A 260 21.43 -12.60 -6.93
C GLY A 260 21.60 -11.21 -6.35
N ARG A 261 21.40 -10.15 -7.14
CA ARG A 261 21.39 -8.79 -6.63
C ARG A 261 20.03 -8.50 -6.02
N GLU A 262 20.04 -7.93 -4.82
CA GLU A 262 18.85 -7.42 -4.17
C GLU A 262 18.26 -6.23 -4.94
N ILE A 263 16.97 -6.33 -5.27
CA ILE A 263 16.16 -5.27 -5.85
C ILE A 263 15.01 -4.99 -4.88
N THR A 264 14.90 -3.73 -4.44
CA THR A 264 13.83 -3.27 -3.56
C THR A 264 12.98 -2.20 -4.21
N GLN A 265 11.71 -2.14 -3.81
CA GLN A 265 10.77 -1.10 -4.19
C GLN A 265 10.05 -0.60 -2.95
N LYS A 266 10.35 0.65 -2.55
CA LYS A 266 9.78 1.31 -1.36
C LYS A 266 10.04 0.58 -0.02
N CYS A 267 11.11 -0.20 0.05
CA CYS A 267 11.57 -0.85 1.28
C CYS A 267 13.11 -0.98 1.31
N GLY A 268 13.64 -1.32 2.48
CA GLY A 268 14.98 -1.85 2.68
C GLY A 268 14.91 -3.28 3.22
N ILE A 269 15.99 -4.03 3.01
CA ILE A 269 16.15 -5.38 3.56
C ILE A 269 17.33 -5.40 4.53
N ILE A 270 17.11 -6.02 5.68
CA ILE A 270 18.09 -6.20 6.74
C ILE A 270 18.22 -7.70 7.00
N PRO A 271 19.28 -8.35 6.49
CA PRO A 271 19.63 -9.71 6.90
C PRO A 271 20.26 -9.70 8.30
N GLY A 272 20.06 -10.78 9.04
CA GLY A 272 20.70 -10.97 10.33
C GLY A 272 20.42 -12.34 10.95
N TYR A 273 20.76 -12.48 12.22
CA TYR A 273 20.54 -13.70 12.97
C TYR A 273 20.30 -13.44 14.47
N VAL A 274 19.76 -14.45 15.15
CA VAL A 274 19.51 -14.45 16.61
C VAL A 274 20.21 -15.66 17.24
N LEU A 275 20.92 -15.44 18.37
CA LEU A 275 21.62 -16.49 19.12
C LEU A 275 20.95 -16.73 20.47
N GLY A 276 20.00 -17.66 20.54
CA GLY A 276 19.26 -17.95 21.77
C GLY A 276 18.48 -16.71 22.24
N ASP A 277 18.71 -16.29 23.49
CA ASP A 277 18.07 -15.11 24.08
C ASP A 277 18.84 -13.79 23.81
N ALA A 278 19.88 -13.83 22.96
CA ALA A 278 20.64 -12.63 22.61
C ALA A 278 19.83 -11.65 21.75
N GLU A 279 20.24 -10.39 21.76
CA GLU A 279 19.69 -9.37 20.87
C GLU A 279 19.96 -9.71 19.39
N ASP A 280 19.09 -9.21 18.52
CA ASP A 280 19.23 -9.37 17.08
C ASP A 280 20.57 -8.81 16.61
N THR A 281 21.33 -9.62 15.85
CA THR A 281 22.55 -9.16 15.21
C THR A 281 22.30 -9.00 13.72
N SER A 282 22.31 -7.77 13.22
CA SER A 282 22.31 -7.51 11.78
C SER A 282 23.72 -7.72 11.23
N ASP A 283 23.85 -8.71 10.36
CA ASP A 283 25.12 -9.04 9.70
C ASP A 283 24.82 -9.62 8.30
N PRO A 284 25.18 -8.91 7.22
CA PRO A 284 24.94 -9.38 5.85
C PRO A 284 25.85 -10.53 5.44
N ILE A 285 26.91 -10.81 6.20
CA ILE A 285 27.86 -11.90 5.94
C ILE A 285 27.43 -13.15 6.71
N ALA A 286 27.09 -12.98 7.98
CA ALA A 286 26.76 -14.09 8.88
C ALA A 286 25.27 -14.47 8.91
N GLY A 287 24.38 -13.67 8.31
CA GLY A 287 22.94 -13.95 8.18
C GLY A 287 22.57 -14.87 6.99
N PRO A 288 21.32 -14.79 6.49
CA PRO A 288 20.89 -15.55 5.32
C PRO A 288 21.81 -15.37 4.11
N VAL A 289 22.24 -16.49 3.52
CA VAL A 289 23.12 -16.46 2.34
C VAL A 289 22.29 -16.30 1.08
N VAL A 290 22.69 -15.39 0.18
CA VAL A 290 22.14 -15.35 -1.17
C VAL A 290 22.73 -16.51 -1.97
N LYS A 291 21.86 -17.39 -2.47
CA LYS A 291 22.27 -18.62 -3.13
C LYS A 291 21.48 -18.87 -4.41
N TYR A 292 22.19 -19.31 -5.44
CA TYR A 292 21.57 -19.86 -6.64
C TYR A 292 21.01 -21.25 -6.35
N VAL A 293 19.73 -21.45 -6.60
CA VAL A 293 19.01 -22.71 -6.41
C VAL A 293 18.90 -23.39 -7.76
N GLU A 294 19.68 -24.46 -7.97
CA GLU A 294 19.75 -25.16 -9.25
C GLU A 294 18.42 -25.77 -9.66
N GLU A 295 17.66 -26.30 -8.71
CA GLU A 295 16.38 -26.97 -8.94
C GLU A 295 15.31 -26.04 -9.52
N THR A 296 15.43 -24.73 -9.26
CA THR A 296 14.42 -23.73 -9.63
C THR A 296 14.93 -22.67 -10.59
N GLY A 297 16.25 -22.58 -10.78
CA GLY A 297 16.89 -21.62 -11.69
C GLY A 297 16.81 -20.16 -11.24
N PHE A 298 16.72 -19.88 -9.94
CA PHE A 298 16.71 -18.52 -9.40
C PHE A 298 17.63 -18.36 -8.18
N PHE A 299 17.92 -17.11 -7.84
CA PHE A 299 18.56 -16.76 -6.58
C PHE A 299 17.52 -16.59 -5.46
N ALA A 300 17.86 -17.05 -4.26
CA ALA A 300 17.05 -16.93 -3.06
C ALA A 300 17.91 -16.65 -1.83
N TRP A 301 17.32 -16.04 -0.80
CA TRP A 301 17.88 -16.03 0.54
C TRP A 301 17.69 -17.43 1.16
N GLU A 302 18.78 -18.13 1.45
CA GLU A 302 18.80 -19.39 2.20
C GLU A 302 18.74 -19.07 3.69
N ILE A 303 17.54 -19.18 4.29
CA ILE A 303 17.26 -18.87 5.70
C ILE A 303 17.30 -20.19 6.50
N GLY A 304 18.11 -20.24 7.56
CA GLY A 304 18.30 -21.45 8.36
C GLY A 304 18.47 -21.25 9.87
N TYR A 305 18.38 -22.34 10.63
CA TYR A 305 18.60 -22.37 12.09
C TYR A 305 20.08 -22.51 12.48
N ALA A 306 20.97 -22.81 11.53
CA ALA A 306 22.38 -23.02 11.82
C ALA A 306 23.22 -22.87 10.55
N GLN A 307 23.84 -21.71 10.33
CA GLN A 307 25.03 -21.75 9.49
C GLN A 307 26.10 -22.63 10.17
N SER A 308 26.73 -23.53 9.41
CA SER A 308 27.66 -24.57 9.93
C SER A 308 28.89 -24.02 10.66
N ASN A 309 29.17 -22.73 10.49
CA ASN A 309 30.26 -21.95 11.08
C ASN A 309 29.85 -21.16 12.33
N ARG A 310 28.58 -21.21 12.77
CA ARG A 310 28.14 -20.56 14.02
C ARG A 310 28.07 -21.55 15.18
N ASN A 311 28.75 -21.21 16.28
CA ASN A 311 28.70 -21.94 17.54
C ASN A 311 28.54 -20.90 18.69
N PRO A 312 27.36 -20.80 19.33
CA PRO A 312 26.20 -21.69 19.20
C PRO A 312 25.41 -21.51 17.88
N PRO A 313 24.52 -22.47 17.52
CA PRO A 313 23.55 -22.30 16.44
C PRO A 313 22.65 -21.07 16.65
N GLY A 314 22.11 -20.53 15.55
CA GLY A 314 21.32 -19.30 15.57
C GLY A 314 20.35 -19.19 14.41
N GLU A 315 19.22 -18.54 14.67
CA GLU A 315 18.10 -18.37 13.75
C GLU A 315 18.38 -17.23 12.77
N ASP A 316 18.51 -17.54 11.49
CA ASP A 316 18.59 -16.52 10.44
C ASP A 316 17.26 -15.78 10.29
N PHE A 317 17.34 -14.50 9.94
CA PHE A 317 16.18 -13.72 9.53
C PHE A 317 16.47 -12.78 8.37
N ILE A 318 15.40 -12.47 7.64
CA ILE A 318 15.29 -11.33 6.75
C ILE A 318 14.24 -10.38 7.34
N GLU A 319 14.59 -9.12 7.53
CA GLU A 319 13.66 -8.06 7.93
C GLU A 319 13.48 -7.05 6.81
N MET A 320 12.25 -6.89 6.33
CA MET A 320 11.83 -5.87 5.38
C MET A 320 11.33 -4.65 6.14
N VAL A 321 11.98 -3.50 5.95
CA VAL A 321 11.61 -2.22 6.55
C VAL A 321 10.99 -1.32 5.49
N PHE A 322 9.82 -0.75 5.76
CA PHE A 322 9.11 0.12 4.82
C PHE A 322 8.24 1.13 5.54
N ASP A 323 7.89 2.20 4.84
CA ASP A 323 7.00 3.22 5.38
C ASP A 323 5.61 3.14 4.74
N LEU A 324 4.58 3.25 5.58
CA LEU A 324 3.22 3.53 5.14
C LEU A 324 2.90 5.02 5.32
N PRO A 325 2.19 5.65 4.38
CA PRO A 325 1.91 7.07 4.46
C PRO A 325 0.88 7.38 5.55
N GLU A 326 0.82 8.64 6.01
CA GLU A 326 -0.07 9.07 7.12
C GLU A 326 -1.55 8.85 6.88
N ASN A 327 -1.97 8.85 5.62
CA ASN A 327 -3.34 8.58 5.22
C ASN A 327 -3.64 7.09 5.03
N PHE A 328 -2.73 6.19 5.41
CA PHE A 328 -3.01 4.76 5.38
C PHE A 328 -4.15 4.46 6.37
N ALA A 329 -5.36 4.32 5.83
CA ALA A 329 -6.58 4.21 6.62
C ALA A 329 -6.77 2.84 7.30
N GLY A 330 -5.83 1.90 7.13
CA GLY A 330 -5.87 0.54 7.71
C GLY A 330 -7.00 -0.38 7.22
N ASN A 331 -8.07 0.21 6.66
CA ASN A 331 -9.29 -0.43 6.23
C ASN A 331 -9.21 -1.14 4.87
N LYS A 332 -8.16 -0.87 4.07
CA LYS A 332 -7.92 -1.55 2.80
C LYS A 332 -7.05 -2.77 3.06
N PRO A 333 -7.49 -4.00 2.74
CA PRO A 333 -6.71 -5.21 2.96
C PRO A 333 -5.35 -5.06 2.26
N LEU A 334 -4.28 -5.24 3.03
CA LEU A 334 -2.92 -5.39 2.53
C LEU A 334 -2.48 -6.83 2.79
N GLU A 335 -2.02 -7.47 1.74
CA GLU A 335 -1.62 -8.86 1.75
C GLU A 335 -0.10 -8.96 1.68
N LEU A 336 0.48 -9.67 2.64
CA LEU A 336 1.87 -10.11 2.55
C LEU A 336 1.91 -11.40 1.72
N GLN A 337 2.62 -11.36 0.61
CA GLN A 337 2.87 -12.50 -0.25
C GLN A 337 4.34 -12.92 -0.17
N LEU A 338 4.58 -14.18 0.23
CA LEU A 338 5.91 -14.76 0.30
C LEU A 338 6.07 -15.79 -0.82
N TYR A 339 7.02 -15.54 -1.72
CA TYR A 339 7.43 -16.51 -2.72
C TYR A 339 8.64 -17.24 -2.16
N GLY A 340 8.39 -18.29 -1.39
CA GLY A 340 9.46 -19.11 -0.81
C GLY A 340 9.14 -20.58 -0.78
N TYR A 341 10.18 -21.37 -0.55
CA TYR A 341 10.15 -22.81 -0.77
C TYR A 341 10.80 -23.55 0.40
N SER A 342 10.13 -24.59 0.87
CA SER A 342 10.70 -25.53 1.83
C SER A 342 11.72 -26.46 1.16
N SER A 343 12.81 -26.74 1.86
CA SER A 343 13.87 -27.65 1.44
C SER A 343 13.81 -28.97 2.20
N GLN A 344 14.28 -30.06 1.57
CA GLN A 344 14.61 -31.30 2.26
C GLN A 344 16.07 -31.36 2.73
N LYS A 345 16.88 -30.35 2.35
CA LYS A 345 18.28 -30.27 2.74
C LYS A 345 18.37 -30.02 4.24
N ARG A 346 18.90 -31.01 4.96
CA ARG A 346 19.05 -30.99 6.41
C ARG A 346 20.33 -30.27 6.82
N PHE A 347 20.30 -29.65 8.00
CA PHE A 347 21.54 -29.26 8.67
C PHE A 347 22.38 -30.50 9.03
N PRO A 348 23.71 -30.36 9.12
CA PRO A 348 24.55 -31.40 9.71
C PRO A 348 23.98 -31.83 11.08
N PHE A 349 23.89 -33.14 11.32
CA PHE A 349 23.40 -33.73 12.57
C PHE A 349 21.91 -33.53 12.91
N ALA A 350 21.11 -32.96 11.99
CA ALA A 350 19.67 -32.90 12.18
C ALA A 350 19.00 -34.28 12.00
N LEU A 351 18.32 -34.75 13.05
CA LEU A 351 17.58 -36.02 13.02
C LEU A 351 16.22 -35.90 12.30
N SER A 352 15.64 -34.70 12.23
CA SER A 352 14.37 -34.40 11.55
C SER A 352 14.58 -33.41 10.41
N GLY A 353 13.68 -33.41 9.43
CA GLY A 353 13.79 -32.61 8.20
C GLY A 353 12.66 -31.60 8.01
N LYS A 354 12.31 -30.83 9.05
CA LYS A 354 11.21 -29.86 8.99
C LYS A 354 11.72 -28.47 8.65
N THR A 355 11.12 -27.83 7.64
CA THR A 355 11.30 -26.40 7.34
C THR A 355 10.15 -25.63 7.97
N GLU A 356 10.47 -24.73 8.90
CA GLU A 356 9.51 -23.95 9.67
C GLU A 356 10.03 -22.52 9.83
N ILE A 357 9.17 -21.53 9.64
CA ILE A 357 9.51 -20.11 9.79
C ILE A 357 8.54 -19.40 10.73
N ASP A 358 9.02 -18.36 11.37
CA ASP A 358 8.22 -17.42 12.14
C ASP A 358 8.11 -16.11 11.35
N ILE A 359 6.90 -15.55 11.32
CA ILE A 359 6.61 -14.29 10.65
C ILE A 359 6.11 -13.32 11.71
N SER A 360 6.80 -12.20 11.87
CA SER A 360 6.37 -11.12 12.78
C SER A 360 6.34 -9.78 12.07
N ILE A 361 5.46 -8.90 12.53
CA ILE A 361 5.30 -7.54 12.00
C ILE A 361 5.25 -6.59 13.17
N ASN A 362 6.13 -5.59 13.16
CA ASN A 362 6.27 -4.62 14.26
C ASN A 362 6.40 -5.32 15.63
N SER A 363 7.27 -6.33 15.67
CA SER A 363 7.51 -7.20 16.84
C SER A 363 6.32 -8.05 17.30
N ARG A 364 5.20 -8.06 16.58
CA ARG A 364 4.02 -8.90 16.87
C ARG A 364 4.02 -10.13 15.97
N LEU A 365 3.87 -11.30 16.56
CA LEU A 365 3.86 -12.57 15.82
C LEU A 365 2.57 -12.68 14.98
N VAL A 366 2.74 -12.87 13.67
CA VAL A 366 1.66 -13.11 12.71
C VAL A 366 1.44 -14.61 12.53
N LYS A 367 2.54 -15.36 12.37
CA LYS A 367 2.56 -16.82 12.29
C LYS A 367 3.78 -17.38 13.01
N GLU A 368 3.54 -18.46 13.75
CA GLU A 368 4.56 -19.22 14.47
C GLU A 368 4.68 -20.60 13.84
N HIS A 369 5.90 -21.11 13.69
CA HIS A 369 6.19 -22.44 13.14
C HIS A 369 5.48 -22.73 11.82
N TYR A 370 5.35 -21.71 10.96
CA TYR A 370 4.68 -21.84 9.67
C TYR A 370 5.48 -22.78 8.77
N MET A 371 4.79 -23.80 8.23
CA MET A 371 5.35 -24.75 7.27
C MET A 371 4.97 -24.33 5.85
N PRO A 372 5.92 -23.84 5.04
CA PRO A 372 5.63 -23.45 3.66
C PRO A 372 5.12 -24.65 2.86
N PRO A 373 3.94 -24.56 2.22
CA PRO A 373 3.36 -25.66 1.45
C PRO A 373 4.18 -25.97 0.19
N SER A 374 4.79 -24.94 -0.40
CA SER A 374 5.61 -25.05 -1.59
C SER A 374 6.95 -25.71 -1.27
N ARG A 375 7.28 -26.79 -2.00
CA ARG A 375 8.57 -27.49 -1.91
C ARG A 375 9.47 -27.12 -3.07
N LEU A 376 10.77 -27.08 -2.83
CA LEU A 376 11.79 -26.75 -3.84
C LEU A 376 11.68 -27.63 -5.10
N GLU A 377 11.48 -28.93 -4.90
CA GLU A 377 11.36 -29.95 -5.97
C GLU A 377 10.09 -29.77 -6.83
N ALA A 378 9.07 -29.09 -6.30
CA ALA A 378 7.78 -28.87 -6.94
C ALA A 378 7.58 -27.43 -7.42
N ALA A 379 8.67 -26.65 -7.52
CA ALA A 379 8.64 -25.20 -7.78
C ALA A 379 8.10 -24.77 -9.16
N VAL A 380 7.51 -25.69 -9.93
CA VAL A 380 6.78 -25.41 -11.17
C VAL A 380 5.57 -24.49 -10.92
N SER A 381 5.03 -24.49 -9.70
CA SER A 381 3.96 -23.58 -9.25
C SER A 381 4.53 -22.40 -8.48
N SER A 382 4.49 -21.20 -9.06
CA SER A 382 4.92 -19.94 -8.45
C SER A 382 3.86 -19.30 -7.54
N SER A 383 3.00 -20.09 -6.90
CA SER A 383 1.96 -19.57 -6.02
C SER A 383 2.60 -19.05 -4.72
N PRO A 384 2.38 -17.78 -4.35
CA PRO A 384 2.86 -17.25 -3.08
C PRO A 384 2.05 -17.78 -1.90
N ASP A 385 2.68 -17.80 -0.72
CA ASP A 385 1.99 -17.90 0.55
C ASP A 385 1.42 -16.52 0.91
N ILE A 386 0.10 -16.44 1.14
CA ILE A 386 -0.61 -15.17 1.35
C ILE A 386 -1.03 -15.01 2.81
N PHE A 387 -0.72 -13.86 3.40
CA PHE A 387 -1.06 -13.51 4.79
C PHE A 387 -1.78 -12.16 4.84
N GLN A 388 -2.91 -12.11 5.55
CA GLN A 388 -3.63 -10.87 5.84
C GLN A 388 -2.95 -10.15 7.01
N ILE A 389 -2.43 -8.94 6.80
CA ILE A 389 -1.54 -8.30 7.79
C ILE A 389 -1.99 -6.92 8.28
N ASN A 390 -3.15 -6.42 7.84
CA ASN A 390 -3.69 -5.11 8.20
C ASN A 390 -3.60 -4.75 9.67
N ASN A 391 -3.97 -5.68 10.55
CA ASN A 391 -4.06 -5.46 11.99
C ASN A 391 -2.69 -5.38 12.69
N PHE A 392 -1.61 -5.59 11.95
CA PHE A 392 -0.23 -5.50 12.43
C PHE A 392 0.50 -4.27 11.90
N LEU A 393 -0.06 -3.59 10.91
CA LEU A 393 0.53 -2.42 10.27
C LEU A 393 0.17 -1.12 11.02
N GLN A 394 1.07 -0.15 10.94
CA GLN A 394 0.89 1.19 11.48
C GLN A 394 1.26 2.25 10.43
N VAL A 395 0.78 3.48 10.62
CA VAL A 395 1.28 4.63 9.86
C VAL A 395 2.77 4.84 10.18
N GLY A 396 3.57 5.21 9.18
CA GLY A 396 5.01 5.41 9.32
C GLY A 396 5.80 4.12 9.11
N GLU A 397 6.91 3.97 9.84
CA GLU A 397 7.81 2.83 9.69
C GLU A 397 7.14 1.52 10.16
N ASN A 398 7.26 0.48 9.34
CA ASN A 398 6.85 -0.88 9.59
C ASN A 398 8.01 -1.84 9.32
N ARG A 399 8.02 -2.95 10.05
CA ARG A 399 9.03 -4.00 9.93
C ARG A 399 8.34 -5.35 9.78
N VAL A 400 8.56 -6.04 8.67
CA VAL A 400 8.14 -7.43 8.46
C VAL A 400 9.36 -8.31 8.59
N ARG A 401 9.37 -9.21 9.56
CA ARG A 401 10.48 -10.13 9.81
C ARG A 401 10.06 -11.56 9.49
N ILE A 402 10.90 -12.24 8.73
CA ILE A 402 10.78 -13.65 8.35
C ILE A 402 12.01 -14.36 8.90
N LYS A 403 11.82 -15.23 9.88
CA LYS A 403 12.89 -15.86 10.67
C LYS A 403 12.79 -17.37 10.60
N ALA A 404 13.91 -18.09 10.56
CA ALA A 404 13.90 -19.53 10.78
C ALA A 404 13.40 -19.85 12.20
N SER A 405 12.46 -20.78 12.33
CA SER A 405 12.03 -21.23 13.66
C SER A 405 13.16 -21.95 14.40
N SER A 406 13.21 -21.81 15.73
CA SER A 406 14.11 -22.58 16.62
C SER A 406 14.03 -24.09 16.45
N THR A 407 12.87 -24.57 15.99
CA THR A 407 12.56 -25.98 15.74
C THR A 407 12.90 -26.41 14.31
N SER A 408 13.23 -25.47 13.43
CA SER A 408 13.53 -25.77 12.03
C SER A 408 14.84 -26.53 11.90
N ARG A 409 14.85 -27.55 11.05
CA ARG A 409 16.00 -28.42 10.80
C ARG A 409 16.34 -28.56 9.31
N CYS A 410 15.69 -27.75 8.48
CA CYS A 410 15.93 -27.62 7.05
C CYS A 410 15.93 -26.14 6.66
N PHE A 411 16.39 -25.86 5.45
CA PHE A 411 16.46 -24.49 4.94
C PHE A 411 15.13 -24.04 4.33
N TYR A 412 14.81 -22.76 4.52
CA TYR A 412 13.79 -22.07 3.75
C TYR A 412 14.45 -21.18 2.71
N TYR A 413 14.04 -21.30 1.44
CA TYR A 413 14.54 -20.47 0.36
C TYR A 413 13.51 -19.40 0.02
N LEU A 414 13.78 -18.16 0.43
CA LEU A 414 12.91 -17.02 0.14
C LEU A 414 13.39 -16.31 -1.13
N LYS A 415 12.55 -16.26 -2.16
CA LYS A 415 12.86 -15.62 -3.44
C LYS A 415 12.41 -14.16 -3.47
N GLN A 416 11.20 -13.90 -3.00
CA GLN A 416 10.55 -12.61 -3.13
C GLN A 416 9.53 -12.38 -2.00
N ILE A 417 9.47 -11.14 -1.54
CA ILE A 417 8.50 -10.61 -0.59
C ILE A 417 7.71 -9.52 -1.32
N VAL A 418 6.38 -9.58 -1.27
CA VAL A 418 5.52 -8.54 -1.83
C VAL A 418 4.46 -8.15 -0.82
N LEU A 419 4.20 -6.86 -0.72
CA LEU A 419 3.04 -6.29 -0.07
C LEU A 419 2.20 -5.56 -1.12
N LEU A 420 0.91 -5.89 -1.22
CA LEU A 420 -0.05 -5.33 -2.16
C LEU A 420 -1.41 -5.04 -1.54
#